data_AF-A0A957PIC2-F1
#
_entry.id   AF-A0A957PIC2-F1
#
_cell.length_a   1.000
_cell.length_b   1.000
_cell.length_c   1.000
_cell.angle_alpha   90.00
_cell.angle_beta   90.00
_cell.angle_gamma   90.00
#
_symmetry.space_group_name_H-M   'P 1'
#
loop_
_entity.id
_entity.type
_entity.pdbx_description
1 polymer ?
#
loop_
_entity_poly.entity_id
_entity_poly.type
_entity_poly.pdbx_seq_one_letter_code
_entity_poly.pdbx_strand_id
1 'polypeptide(L)'
;AWLRHEYALGPAQLGVIALIMGVADLCGSGSVSLLTDKFGKRRSVLLGVIGAALGFLIMPVLNVSVAMAVTGIVVARAFFEFAIVSNIPLLSEQAPQQRGKVMTLGAAFNLCGATLAGISGPWLYTTFGVWGLGLVSATLSLLSGIIIWRWVQDAA
;
A
#
# COMPACT_ATOMS: atom_id res chain seq x y z
N ALA A 1 8.65 -11.83 9.78
CA ALA A 1 8.55 -13.30 9.94
C ALA A 1 8.88 -14.02 8.63
N TRP A 2 8.18 -13.70 7.53
CA TRP A 2 8.36 -14.31 6.21
C TRP A 2 9.82 -14.38 5.71
N LEU A 3 10.49 -13.23 5.54
CA LEU A 3 11.88 -13.15 5.04
C LEU A 3 12.89 -13.95 5.87
N ARG A 4 12.67 -14.06 7.19
CA ARG A 4 13.49 -14.90 8.05
C ARG A 4 13.23 -16.38 7.84
N HIS A 5 11.96 -16.75 7.63
CA HIS A 5 11.53 -18.14 7.50
C HIS A 5 11.91 -18.73 6.14
N GLU A 6 11.70 -18.00 5.05
CA GLU A 6 11.95 -18.51 3.70
C GLU A 6 13.40 -18.32 3.23
N TYR A 7 14.10 -17.31 3.74
CA TYR A 7 15.45 -16.98 3.27
C TYR A 7 16.52 -17.05 4.38
N ALA A 8 16.18 -17.56 5.55
CA ALA A 8 17.07 -17.69 6.71
C ALA A 8 17.79 -16.38 7.11
N LEU A 9 17.18 -15.22 6.80
CA LEU A 9 17.82 -13.92 7.02
C LEU A 9 17.99 -13.60 8.50
N GLY A 10 19.19 -13.13 8.87
CA GLY A 10 19.53 -12.74 10.23
C GLY A 10 18.90 -11.40 10.64
N PRO A 11 18.90 -11.06 11.94
CA PRO A 11 18.32 -9.81 12.44
C PRO A 11 18.90 -8.54 11.81
N ALA A 12 20.22 -8.51 11.58
CA ALA A 12 20.89 -7.37 10.96
C ALA A 12 20.41 -7.14 9.52
N GLN A 13 20.24 -8.20 8.73
CA GLN A 13 19.75 -8.12 7.34
C GLN A 13 18.29 -7.64 7.29
N LEU A 14 17.46 -8.11 8.21
CA LEU A 14 16.07 -7.62 8.33
C LEU A 14 16.03 -6.13 8.69
N GLY A 15 16.95 -5.66 9.53
CA GLY A 15 17.11 -4.24 9.85
C GLY A 15 17.47 -3.40 8.61
N VAL A 16 18.41 -3.88 7.79
CA VAL A 16 18.77 -3.22 6.51
C VAL A 16 17.57 -3.18 5.55
N ILE A 17 16.81 -4.27 5.42
CA ILE A 17 15.62 -4.30 4.56
C ILE A 17 14.55 -3.31 5.08
N ALA A 18 14.34 -3.24 6.39
CA ALA A 18 13.43 -2.27 6.99
C ALA A 18 13.88 -0.82 6.72
N LEU A 19 15.19 -0.55 6.78
CA LEU A 19 15.74 0.76 6.42
C LEU A 19 15.49 1.10 4.95
N ILE A 20 15.72 0.16 4.04
CA ILE A 20 15.45 0.33 2.60
C ILE A 20 13.97 0.63 2.36
N MET A 21 13.07 -0.09 3.03
CA MET A 21 11.63 0.19 2.97
C MET A 21 11.31 1.59 3.48
N GLY A 22 11.88 2.01 4.61
CA GLY A 22 11.67 3.37 5.13
C GLY A 22 12.16 4.47 4.19
N VAL A 23 13.31 4.27 3.54
CA VAL A 23 13.81 5.20 2.51
C VAL A 23 12.88 5.22 1.30
N ALA A 24 12.40 4.05 0.86
CA ALA A 24 11.45 3.96 -0.24
C ALA A 24 10.11 4.64 0.09
N ASP A 25 9.61 4.50 1.31
CA ASP A 25 8.39 5.16 1.80
C ASP A 25 8.59 6.70 1.81
N LEU A 26 9.77 7.17 2.21
CA LEU A 26 10.13 8.60 2.15
C LEU A 26 10.20 9.12 0.70
N CYS A 27 10.78 8.35 -0.21
CA CYS A 27 10.80 8.69 -1.64
C CYS A 27 9.39 8.66 -2.25
N GLY A 28 8.56 7.68 -1.87
CA GLY A 28 7.19 7.54 -2.32
C GLY A 28 6.33 8.73 -1.89
N SER A 29 6.39 9.08 -0.60
CA SER A 29 5.70 10.26 -0.05
C SER A 29 6.22 11.57 -0.66
N GLY A 30 7.54 11.73 -0.86
CA GLY A 30 8.12 12.89 -1.54
C GLY A 30 7.67 13.03 -3.00
N SER A 31 7.45 11.91 -3.69
CA SER A 31 6.98 11.90 -5.09
C SER A 31 5.54 12.43 -5.24
N VAL A 32 4.73 12.33 -4.18
CA VAL A 32 3.34 12.80 -4.16
C VAL A 32 3.29 14.31 -4.38
N SER A 33 4.14 15.07 -3.69
CA SER A 33 4.19 16.54 -3.83
C SER A 33 4.56 16.99 -5.24
N LEU A 34 5.26 16.17 -6.02
CA LEU A 34 5.67 16.50 -7.40
C LEU A 34 4.64 16.05 -8.45
N LEU A 35 4.01 14.89 -8.24
CA LEU A 35 3.16 14.25 -9.23
C LEU A 35 1.68 14.58 -9.03
N THR A 36 1.21 14.69 -7.79
CA THR A 36 -0.21 14.83 -7.48
C THR A 36 -0.77 16.17 -7.95
N ASP A 37 0.03 17.22 -7.81
CA ASP A 37 -0.33 18.58 -8.25
C ASP A 37 -0.41 18.69 -9.78
N LYS A 38 0.30 17.85 -10.52
CA LYS A 38 0.30 17.86 -12.01
C LYS A 38 -0.72 16.92 -12.63
N PHE A 39 -0.92 15.73 -12.06
CA PHE A 39 -1.76 14.67 -12.66
C PHE A 39 -3.20 14.66 -12.13
N GLY A 40 -3.47 15.39 -11.06
CA GLY A 40 -4.75 15.38 -10.36
C GLY A 40 -4.81 14.30 -9.28
N LYS A 41 -5.50 14.61 -8.19
CA LYS A 41 -5.49 13.83 -6.94
C LYS A 41 -6.06 12.43 -7.13
N ARG A 42 -7.25 12.32 -7.72
CA ARG A 42 -7.92 11.03 -7.95
C ARG A 42 -7.11 10.09 -8.83
N ARG A 43 -6.53 10.61 -9.92
CA ARG A 43 -5.69 9.83 -10.84
C ARG A 43 -4.43 9.33 -10.14
N SER A 44 -3.81 10.17 -9.30
CA SER A 44 -2.63 9.80 -8.52
C SER A 44 -2.93 8.67 -7.55
N VAL A 45 -4.06 8.74 -6.83
CA VAL A 45 -4.50 7.63 -5.96
C VAL A 45 -4.73 6.35 -6.76
N LEU A 46 -5.45 6.42 -7.89
CA LEU A 46 -5.72 5.24 -8.73
C LEU A 46 -4.43 4.61 -9.28
N LEU A 47 -3.46 5.42 -9.71
CA LEU A 47 -2.16 4.91 -10.17
C LEU A 47 -1.40 4.19 -9.05
N GLY A 48 -1.39 4.77 -7.84
CA GLY A 48 -0.79 4.13 -6.67
C GLY A 48 -1.48 2.81 -6.33
N VAL A 49 -2.81 2.79 -6.30
CA VAL A 49 -3.59 1.58 -5.99
C VAL A 49 -3.37 0.48 -7.02
N ILE A 50 -3.39 0.79 -8.31
CA ILE A 50 -3.15 -0.18 -9.38
C ILE A 50 -1.70 -0.69 -9.31
N GLY A 51 -0.72 0.19 -9.13
CA GLY A 51 0.68 -0.19 -8.99
C GLY A 51 0.91 -1.11 -7.79
N ALA A 52 0.30 -0.80 -6.65
CA ALA A 52 0.35 -1.64 -5.44
C ALA A 52 -0.32 -3.00 -5.68
N ALA A 53 -1.50 -3.03 -6.31
CA ALA A 53 -2.20 -4.27 -6.62
C ALA A 53 -1.38 -5.19 -7.53
N LEU A 54 -0.77 -4.65 -8.59
CA LEU A 54 0.14 -5.39 -9.47
C LEU A 54 1.38 -5.86 -8.71
N GLY A 55 1.95 -5.03 -7.85
CA GLY A 55 3.07 -5.38 -6.97
C GLY A 55 2.75 -6.55 -6.03
N PHE A 56 1.55 -6.57 -5.44
CA PHE A 56 1.09 -7.69 -4.61
C PHE A 56 0.81 -8.96 -5.42
N LEU A 57 0.30 -8.81 -6.66
CA LEU A 57 -0.01 -9.94 -7.53
C LEU A 57 1.24 -10.61 -8.11
N ILE A 58 2.29 -9.83 -8.41
CA ILE A 58 3.56 -10.36 -8.92
C ILE A 58 4.46 -10.90 -7.79
N MET A 59 4.23 -10.48 -6.54
CA MET A 59 5.01 -10.87 -5.37
C MET A 59 5.24 -12.38 -5.24
N PRO A 60 4.23 -13.25 -5.38
CA PRO A 60 4.41 -14.70 -5.28
C PRO A 60 5.33 -15.28 -6.36
N VAL A 61 5.40 -14.65 -7.54
CA VAL A 61 6.29 -15.03 -8.64
C VAL A 61 7.72 -14.54 -8.39
N LEU A 62 7.88 -13.39 -7.73
CA LEU A 62 9.19 -12.84 -7.35
C LEU A 62 9.82 -13.54 -6.15
N ASN A 63 9.08 -14.45 -5.49
CA ASN A 63 9.51 -15.18 -4.32
C ASN A 63 10.47 -16.35 -4.64
N VAL A 64 11.51 -16.07 -5.43
CA VAL A 64 12.52 -17.05 -5.87
C VAL A 64 13.90 -16.71 -5.28
N SER A 65 14.20 -15.42 -5.12
CA SER A 65 15.47 -14.96 -4.55
C SER A 65 15.23 -13.77 -3.62
N VAL A 66 16.11 -13.61 -2.61
CA VAL A 66 16.03 -12.49 -1.65
C VAL A 66 15.99 -11.15 -2.38
N ALA A 67 16.86 -10.96 -3.37
CA ALA A 67 16.95 -9.71 -4.11
C ALA A 67 15.63 -9.39 -4.83
N MET A 68 15.06 -10.36 -5.56
CA MET A 68 13.78 -10.19 -6.27
C MET A 68 12.63 -9.96 -5.29
N ALA A 69 12.61 -10.69 -4.17
CA ALA A 69 11.59 -10.57 -3.16
C ALA A 69 11.62 -9.19 -2.48
N VAL A 70 12.81 -8.71 -2.10
CA VAL A 70 13.01 -7.39 -1.49
C VAL A 70 12.68 -6.28 -2.48
N THR A 71 13.14 -6.35 -3.73
CA THR A 71 12.79 -5.35 -4.74
C THR A 71 11.28 -5.32 -4.99
N GLY A 72 10.64 -6.49 -5.12
CA GLY A 72 9.19 -6.58 -5.33
C GLY A 72 8.38 -5.95 -4.20
N ILE A 73 8.70 -6.28 -2.94
CA ILE A 73 7.98 -5.72 -1.79
C ILE A 73 8.26 -4.21 -1.63
N VAL A 74 9.48 -3.74 -1.91
CA VAL A 74 9.83 -2.31 -1.85
C VAL A 74 9.04 -1.53 -2.89
N VAL A 75 8.97 -2.02 -4.13
CA VAL A 75 8.18 -1.39 -5.20
C VAL A 75 6.69 -1.37 -4.86
N ALA A 76 6.13 -2.50 -4.41
CA ALA A 76 4.73 -2.58 -4.01
C ALA A 76 4.41 -1.61 -2.86
N ARG A 77 5.32 -1.51 -1.87
CA ARG A 77 5.22 -0.57 -0.74
C ARG A 77 5.28 0.88 -1.21
N ALA A 78 6.19 1.23 -2.11
CA ALA A 78 6.29 2.59 -2.64
C ALA A 78 4.99 3.05 -3.33
N PHE A 79 4.37 2.19 -4.14
CA PHE A 79 3.07 2.50 -4.77
C PHE A 79 1.93 2.60 -3.75
N PHE A 80 1.92 1.72 -2.75
CA PHE A 80 0.95 1.76 -1.66
C PHE A 80 1.06 3.05 -0.85
N GLU A 81 2.28 3.47 -0.51
CA GLU A 81 2.54 4.72 0.20
C GLU A 81 2.12 5.93 -0.64
N PHE A 82 2.46 5.93 -1.94
CA PHE A 82 2.00 6.95 -2.88
C PHE A 82 0.48 7.06 -2.92
N ALA A 83 -0.25 5.94 -2.91
CA ALA A 83 -1.71 5.92 -2.87
C ALA A 83 -2.27 6.51 -1.58
N ILE A 84 -1.72 6.14 -0.42
CA ILE A 84 -2.16 6.65 0.89
C ILE A 84 -1.98 8.15 0.97
N VAL A 85 -0.77 8.64 0.68
CA VAL A 85 -0.43 10.06 0.85
C VAL A 85 -1.21 10.90 -0.16
N SER A 86 -1.43 10.40 -1.39
CA SER A 86 -2.29 11.06 -2.38
C SER A 86 -3.78 11.08 -1.98
N ASN A 87 -4.22 10.12 -1.16
CA ASN A 87 -5.63 10.02 -0.74
C ASN A 87 -5.98 11.04 0.35
N ILE A 88 -5.02 11.47 1.17
CA ILE A 88 -5.22 12.49 2.20
C ILE A 88 -5.84 13.78 1.63
N PRO A 89 -5.23 14.45 0.64
CA PRO A 89 -5.80 15.67 0.07
C PRO A 89 -7.12 15.39 -0.65
N LEU A 90 -7.24 14.27 -1.38
CA LEU A 90 -8.47 13.90 -2.09
C LEU A 90 -9.66 13.76 -1.13
N LEU A 91 -9.47 13.05 -0.02
CA LEU A 91 -10.49 12.82 0.99
C LEU A 91 -10.87 14.12 1.73
N SER A 92 -9.91 15.04 1.93
CA SER A 92 -10.16 16.34 2.56
C SER A 92 -11.03 17.26 1.69
N GLU A 93 -11.07 17.05 0.38
CA GLU A 93 -11.83 17.87 -0.56
C GLU A 93 -13.22 17.33 -0.85
N GLN A 94 -13.52 16.07 -0.52
CA GLN A 94 -14.85 15.49 -0.73
C GLN A 94 -15.94 16.17 0.12
N ALA A 95 -15.59 16.73 1.28
CA ALA A 95 -16.55 17.45 2.14
C ALA A 95 -15.91 18.66 2.82
N PRO A 96 -15.75 19.79 2.11
CA PRO A 96 -15.05 20.98 2.62
C PRO A 96 -15.69 21.59 3.86
N GLN A 97 -17.02 21.50 4.02
CA GLN A 97 -17.69 22.01 5.21
C GLN A 97 -17.49 21.13 6.46
N GLN A 98 -17.08 19.86 6.29
CA GLN A 98 -16.96 18.88 7.37
C GLN A 98 -15.61 18.15 7.36
N ARG A 99 -14.55 18.79 6.86
CA ARG A 99 -13.21 18.20 6.65
C ARG A 99 -12.71 17.42 7.86
N GLY A 100 -12.79 18.03 9.05
CA GLY A 100 -12.35 17.38 10.29
C GLY A 100 -13.06 16.05 10.57
N LYS A 101 -14.38 15.98 10.36
CA LYS A 101 -15.16 14.74 10.58
C LYS A 101 -14.77 13.66 9.58
N VAL A 102 -14.64 14.02 8.30
CA VAL A 102 -14.28 13.07 7.24
C VAL A 102 -12.84 12.55 7.41
N MET A 103 -11.90 13.41 7.78
CA MET A 103 -10.52 13.01 8.07
C MET A 103 -10.43 12.06 9.27
N THR A 104 -11.11 12.39 10.38
CA THR A 104 -11.14 11.51 11.56
C THR A 104 -11.80 10.17 11.25
N LEU A 105 -12.88 10.16 10.48
CA LEU A 105 -13.55 8.92 10.06
C LEU A 105 -12.65 8.09 9.14
N GLY A 106 -11.96 8.72 8.19
CA GLY A 106 -10.97 8.06 7.33
C GLY A 106 -9.83 7.44 8.13
N ALA A 107 -9.30 8.15 9.13
CA ALA A 107 -8.28 7.64 10.03
C ALA A 107 -8.78 6.43 10.85
N ALA A 108 -10.03 6.47 11.34
CA ALA A 108 -10.64 5.36 12.05
C ALA A 108 -10.75 4.11 11.16
N PHE A 109 -11.22 4.26 9.91
CA PHE A 109 -11.26 3.14 8.95
C PHE A 109 -9.88 2.59 8.62
N ASN A 110 -8.86 3.46 8.50
CA ASN A 110 -7.48 3.02 8.29
C ASN A 110 -6.96 2.17 9.46
N LEU A 111 -7.23 2.58 10.70
CA LEU A 111 -6.88 1.82 11.90
C LEU A 111 -7.63 0.48 11.98
N CYS A 112 -8.93 0.46 11.67
CA CYS A 112 -9.70 -0.77 11.59
C CYS A 112 -9.13 -1.73 10.54
N GLY A 113 -8.83 -1.23 9.35
CA GLY A 113 -8.21 -2.00 8.27
C GLY A 113 -6.85 -2.56 8.67
N ALA A 114 -5.98 -1.73 9.26
CA ALA A 114 -4.67 -2.16 9.75
C ALA A 114 -4.78 -3.23 10.85
N THR A 115 -5.75 -3.10 11.76
CA THR A 115 -6.00 -4.09 12.82
C THR A 115 -6.46 -5.42 12.23
N LEU A 116 -7.42 -5.40 11.29
CA LEU A 116 -7.89 -6.59 10.60
C LEU A 116 -6.77 -7.26 9.80
N ALA A 117 -5.92 -6.47 9.12
CA ALA A 117 -4.77 -6.96 8.39
C ALA A 117 -3.69 -7.54 9.33
N GLY A 118 -3.48 -6.94 10.50
CA GLY A 118 -2.53 -7.43 11.51
C GLY A 118 -2.93 -8.78 12.11
N ILE A 119 -4.24 -9.03 12.24
CA ILE A 119 -4.76 -10.32 12.73
C ILE A 119 -4.78 -11.37 11.61
N SER A 120 -5.32 -11.01 10.44
CA SER A 120 -5.50 -11.95 9.33
C SER A 120 -4.20 -12.25 8.56
N GLY A 121 -3.29 -11.30 8.45
CA GLY A 121 -2.07 -11.40 7.64
C GLY A 121 -1.17 -12.58 8.04
N PRO A 122 -0.77 -12.72 9.32
CA PRO A 122 0.01 -13.88 9.77
C PRO A 122 -0.69 -15.21 9.51
N TRP A 123 -2.00 -15.29 9.77
CA TRP A 123 -2.81 -16.50 9.56
C TRP A 123 -2.91 -16.89 8.08
N LEU A 124 -3.11 -15.91 7.19
CA LEU A 124 -3.09 -16.12 5.73
C LEU A 124 -1.73 -16.64 5.28
N TYR A 125 -0.65 -16.03 5.77
CA TYR A 125 0.71 -16.42 5.41
C TYR A 125 1.03 -17.85 5.88
N THR A 126 0.67 -18.23 7.09
CA THR A 126 0.94 -19.59 7.59
C THR A 126 0.11 -20.68 6.91
N THR A 127 -1.08 -20.35 6.41
CA THR A 127 -2.01 -21.33 5.80
C THR A 127 -1.83 -21.45 4.29
N PHE A 128 -1.64 -20.32 3.60
CA PHE A 128 -1.62 -20.23 2.13
C PHE A 128 -0.33 -19.64 1.57
N GLY A 129 0.65 -19.32 2.42
CA GLY A 129 1.93 -18.73 2.03
C GLY A 129 1.78 -17.33 1.44
N VAL A 130 2.79 -16.94 0.65
CA VAL A 130 2.84 -15.64 -0.03
C VAL A 130 1.75 -15.50 -1.09
N TRP A 131 1.31 -16.61 -1.71
CA TRP A 131 0.24 -16.61 -2.72
C TRP A 131 -1.09 -16.12 -2.15
N GLY A 132 -1.52 -16.68 -1.02
CA GLY A 132 -2.77 -16.26 -0.39
C GLY A 132 -2.74 -14.80 0.03
N LEU A 133 -1.61 -14.36 0.62
CA LEU A 133 -1.44 -12.98 1.07
C LEU A 133 -1.43 -12.00 -0.11
N GLY A 134 -0.66 -12.30 -1.17
CA GLY A 134 -0.58 -11.47 -2.38
C GLY A 134 -1.92 -11.32 -3.09
N LEU A 135 -2.66 -12.42 -3.28
CA LEU A 135 -3.98 -12.39 -3.94
C LEU A 135 -5.02 -11.62 -3.13
N VAL A 136 -5.09 -11.83 -1.81
CA VAL A 136 -6.04 -11.11 -0.95
C VAL A 136 -5.69 -9.62 -0.89
N SER A 137 -4.42 -9.25 -0.76
CA SER A 137 -4.01 -7.84 -0.80
C SER A 137 -4.29 -7.19 -2.16
N ALA A 138 -4.04 -7.90 -3.27
CA ALA A 138 -4.30 -7.39 -4.62
C ALA A 138 -5.80 -7.19 -4.86
N THR A 139 -6.64 -8.16 -4.50
CA THR A 139 -8.10 -8.06 -4.66
C THR A 139 -8.71 -6.93 -3.84
N LEU A 140 -8.31 -6.78 -2.57
CA LEU A 140 -8.76 -5.67 -1.73
C LEU A 140 -8.31 -4.31 -2.27
N SER A 141 -7.07 -4.23 -2.79
CA SER A 141 -6.56 -3.02 -3.42
C SER A 141 -7.35 -2.66 -4.69
N LEU A 142 -7.64 -3.63 -5.54
CA LEU A 142 -8.46 -3.42 -6.74
C LEU A 142 -9.90 -3.01 -6.40
N LEU A 143 -10.51 -3.62 -5.38
CA LEU A 143 -11.83 -3.21 -4.89
C LEU A 143 -11.82 -1.76 -4.41
N SER A 144 -10.79 -1.34 -3.65
CA SER A 144 -10.60 0.06 -3.27
C SER A 144 -10.49 0.96 -4.50
N GLY A 145 -9.70 0.57 -5.50
CA GLY A 145 -9.57 1.30 -6.77
C GLY A 145 -10.90 1.43 -7.52
N ILE A 146 -11.71 0.37 -7.57
CA ILE A 146 -13.05 0.40 -8.19
C ILE A 146 -13.99 1.35 -7.43
N ILE A 147 -13.95 1.34 -6.09
CA ILE A 147 -14.77 2.25 -5.27
C ILE A 147 -14.37 3.70 -5.56
N ILE A 148 -13.07 4.02 -5.55
CA ILE A 148 -12.56 5.36 -5.83
C ILE A 148 -12.92 5.78 -7.27
N TRP A 149 -12.77 4.88 -8.23
CA TRP A 149 -13.10 5.16 -9.61
C TRP A 149 -14.61 5.38 -9.82
N ARG A 150 -15.49 4.68 -9.11
CA ARG A 150 -16.94 4.79 -9.36
C ARG A 150 -17.63 5.85 -8.51
N TRP A 151 -17.14 6.15 -7.31
CA TRP A 151 -17.86 6.96 -6.32
C TRP A 151 -17.16 8.26 -5.93
N VAL A 152 -15.84 8.36 -6.09
CA VAL A 152 -15.10 9.56 -5.71
C VAL A 152 -15.09 10.55 -6.86
N GLN A 153 -15.49 11.79 -6.57
CA GLN A 153 -15.50 12.88 -7.53
C GLN A 153 -14.11 13.54 -7.57
N ASP A 154 -13.71 13.96 -8.77
CA ASP A 154 -12.57 14.85 -8.92
C ASP A 154 -12.89 16.16 -8.20
N ALA A 155 -12.04 16.55 -7.25
CA ALA A 155 -12.21 17.83 -6.56
C ALA A 155 -12.12 18.97 -7.59
N ALA A 156 -13.16 19.82 -7.61
CA ALA A 156 -13.26 21.00 -8.47
C ALA A 156 -12.33 22.12 -8.00
#